data_AF-A0A937TVK5-F1
#
_entry.id   AF-A0A937TVK5-F1
#
_cell.length_a   1.000
_cell.length_b   1.000
_cell.length_c   1.000
_cell.angle_alpha   90.00
_cell.angle_beta   90.00
_cell.angle_gamma   90.00
#
_symmetry.space_group_name_H-M   'P 1'
#
loop_
_entity.id
_entity.type
_entity.pdbx_description
1 polymer ?
#
loop_
_entity_poly.entity_id
_entity_poly.type
_entity_poly.pdbx_seq_one_letter_code
_entity_poly.pdbx_strand_id
1 'polypeptide(L)'
;ENRYYVIAGRMGAGTGKVTIELFVNGTKPVASAPFPVNPDANPSKMAIGQERDATNHPGHESFDGELARLLIWDRPLSNKEFEKVLSFLKKTYALSPR
;
A
#
# COMPACT_ATOMS: atom_id res chain seq x y z
N GLU A 1 -7.69 12.06 16.28
CA GLU A 1 -8.06 12.28 14.87
C GLU A 1 -7.03 13.22 14.22
N ASN A 2 -7.00 13.31 12.88
CA ASN A 2 -5.96 14.01 12.08
C ASN A 2 -4.53 13.52 12.31
N ARG A 3 -4.29 12.23 12.03
CA ARG A 3 -2.96 11.63 12.15
C ARG A 3 -2.56 10.97 10.84
N TYR A 4 -1.33 11.23 10.41
CA TYR A 4 -0.71 10.55 9.29
C TYR A 4 -0.15 9.18 9.69
N TYR A 5 -0.26 8.24 8.76
CA TYR A 5 0.30 6.90 8.83
C TYR A 5 1.14 6.64 7.58
N VAL A 6 2.20 5.84 7.69
CA VAL A 6 2.78 5.18 6.52
C VAL A 6 2.14 3.80 6.41
N ILE A 7 1.34 3.63 5.37
CA ILE A 7 0.76 2.33 4.99
C ILE A 7 1.52 1.86 3.75
N ALA A 8 1.92 0.60 3.74
CA ALA A 8 2.56 0.00 2.58
C ALA A 8 2.01 -1.41 2.33
N GLY A 9 1.80 -1.73 1.06
CA GLY A 9 1.63 -3.09 0.58
C GLY A 9 2.90 -3.54 -0.12
N ARG A 10 3.32 -4.79 0.10
CA ARG A 10 4.37 -5.42 -0.70
C ARG A 10 3.86 -6.76 -1.23
N MET A 11 3.93 -6.93 -2.55
CA MET A 11 3.64 -8.20 -3.22
C MET A 11 4.95 -8.81 -3.72
N GLY A 12 5.15 -10.09 -3.45
CA GLY A 12 6.29 -10.85 -3.98
C GLY A 12 6.34 -10.82 -5.51
N ALA A 13 7.54 -10.95 -6.07
CA ALA A 13 7.73 -10.93 -7.51
C ALA A 13 7.27 -12.24 -8.16
N GLY A 14 6.92 -12.18 -9.45
CA GLY A 14 6.56 -13.33 -10.27
C GLY A 14 5.05 -13.58 -10.37
N THR A 15 4.71 -14.75 -10.89
CA THR A 15 3.33 -15.22 -11.13
C THR A 15 3.01 -16.43 -10.24
N GLY A 16 1.75 -16.85 -10.19
CA GLY A 16 1.32 -17.95 -9.34
C GLY A 16 1.10 -17.48 -7.89
N LYS A 17 1.42 -18.31 -6.89
CA LYS A 17 1.25 -17.90 -5.47
C LYS A 17 2.47 -17.12 -4.99
N VAL A 18 2.28 -15.84 -4.72
CA VAL A 18 3.30 -14.97 -4.09
C VAL A 18 2.80 -14.48 -2.74
N THR A 19 3.70 -14.12 -1.84
CA THR A 19 3.31 -13.52 -0.56
C THR A 19 2.94 -12.06 -0.76
N ILE A 20 1.80 -11.64 -0.21
CA ILE A 20 1.45 -10.24 0.00
C ILE A 20 1.59 -9.89 1.48
N GLU A 21 2.00 -8.66 1.76
CA GLU A 21 2.24 -8.15 3.11
C GLU A 21 1.65 -6.75 3.25
N LEU A 22 1.07 -6.47 4.41
CA LEU A 22 0.60 -5.15 4.83
C LEU A 22 1.45 -4.63 5.99
N PHE A 23 1.87 -3.38 5.90
CA PHE A 23 2.66 -2.69 6.91
C PHE A 23 1.96 -1.42 7.36
N VAL A 24 2.01 -1.15 8.67
CA VAL A 24 1.52 0.10 9.25
C VAL A 24 2.60 0.67 10.15
N ASN A 25 3.16 1.83 9.77
CA ASN A 25 4.20 2.56 10.51
C ASN A 25 5.47 1.75 10.85
N GLY A 26 5.68 0.56 10.30
CA GLY A 26 6.76 -0.34 10.72
C GLY A 26 7.22 -1.25 9.60
N THR A 27 8.37 -1.88 9.80
CA THR A 27 8.95 -2.87 8.88
C THR A 27 8.46 -4.29 9.15
N LYS A 28 7.75 -4.52 10.25
CA LYS A 28 7.10 -5.80 10.55
C LYS A 28 5.70 -5.80 9.92
N PRO A 29 5.32 -6.83 9.14
CA PRO A 29 4.00 -6.89 8.57
C PRO A 29 2.96 -7.10 9.67
N VAL A 30 1.84 -6.38 9.59
CA VAL A 30 0.67 -6.57 10.46
C VAL A 30 -0.27 -7.65 9.93
N ALA A 31 -0.16 -7.97 8.63
CA ALA A 31 -0.85 -9.08 7.98
C ALA A 31 0.00 -9.60 6.81
N SER A 32 -0.11 -10.89 6.53
CA SER A 32 0.51 -11.52 5.36
C SER A 32 -0.29 -12.74 4.92
N ALA A 33 -0.37 -12.96 3.62
CA ALA A 33 -1.05 -14.12 3.04
C ALA A 33 -0.45 -14.47 1.66
N PRO A 34 -0.56 -15.73 1.20
CA PRO A 34 -0.30 -16.06 -0.20
C PRO A 34 -1.45 -15.52 -1.09
N PHE A 35 -1.11 -14.97 -2.25
CA PHE A 35 -2.04 -14.43 -3.23
C PHE A 35 -1.74 -14.95 -4.65
N PRO A 36 -2.75 -15.35 -5.44
CA PRO A 36 -2.55 -15.79 -6.81
C PRO A 36 -2.40 -14.59 -7.78
N VAL A 37 -1.21 -14.42 -8.35
CA VAL A 37 -0.94 -13.48 -9.43
C VAL A 37 -1.16 -14.18 -10.77
N ASN A 38 -2.24 -13.79 -11.44
CA ASN A 38 -2.60 -14.26 -12.78
C ASN A 38 -2.22 -13.19 -13.83
N PRO A 39 -1.29 -13.47 -14.76
CA PRO A 39 -0.91 -12.52 -15.81
C PRO A 39 -2.05 -12.23 -16.79
N ASP A 40 -3.05 -13.10 -16.89
CA ASP A 40 -4.21 -12.94 -17.78
C ASP A 40 -5.35 -12.14 -17.11
N ALA A 41 -5.18 -11.70 -15.85
CA ALA A 41 -6.16 -10.88 -15.17
C ALA A 41 -6.25 -9.48 -15.81
N ASN A 42 -7.46 -8.89 -15.83
CA ASN A 42 -7.63 -7.51 -16.28
C ASN A 42 -7.00 -6.56 -15.23
N PRO A 43 -5.94 -5.80 -15.59
CA PRO A 43 -5.25 -4.94 -14.62
C PRO A 43 -6.05 -3.69 -14.18
N SER A 44 -7.28 -3.50 -14.67
CA SER A 44 -8.12 -2.32 -14.39
C SER A 44 -7.39 -0.98 -14.66
N LYS A 45 -7.98 0.13 -14.22
CA LYS A 45 -7.35 1.47 -14.19
C LYS A 45 -7.02 1.84 -12.76
N MET A 46 -5.95 2.62 -12.56
CA MET A 46 -5.61 3.15 -11.23
C MET A 46 -6.64 4.19 -10.79
N ALA A 47 -7.25 3.96 -9.63
CA ALA A 47 -8.06 4.92 -8.90
C ALA A 47 -7.41 5.18 -7.53
N ILE A 48 -7.48 6.42 -7.05
CA ILE A 48 -6.94 6.83 -5.75
C ILE A 48 -8.07 7.48 -4.98
N GLY A 49 -8.26 7.06 -3.73
CA GLY A 49 -9.30 7.60 -2.84
C GLY A 49 -10.69 7.02 -3.07
N GLN A 50 -10.84 6.01 -3.92
CA GLN A 50 -12.08 5.26 -4.10
C GLN A 50 -11.83 3.95 -4.85
N GLU A 51 -12.79 3.04 -4.81
CA GLU A 51 -12.90 1.94 -5.78
C GLU A 51 -13.38 2.50 -7.14
N ARG A 52 -12.93 1.92 -8.25
CA ARG A 52 -13.18 2.44 -9.61
C ARG A 52 -14.63 2.26 -10.03
N ASP A 53 -15.16 1.06 -9.82
CA ASP A 53 -16.46 0.58 -10.27
C ASP A 53 -17.59 0.79 -9.24
N ALA A 54 -17.31 1.54 -8.16
CA ALA A 54 -18.27 2.05 -7.18
C ALA A 54 -19.26 3.09 -7.76
N THR A 55 -19.64 2.97 -9.03
CA THR A 55 -20.54 3.90 -9.74
C THR A 55 -21.98 3.85 -9.19
N ASN A 56 -22.36 2.77 -8.52
CA ASN A 56 -23.73 2.55 -8.05
C ASN A 56 -23.95 2.94 -6.57
N HIS A 57 -22.89 3.27 -5.83
CA HIS A 57 -22.96 3.66 -4.41
C HIS A 57 -22.03 4.85 -4.12
N PRO A 58 -22.23 6.01 -4.78
CA PRO A 58 -21.34 7.16 -4.66
C PRO A 58 -21.22 7.61 -3.19
N GLY A 59 -19.98 7.76 -2.72
CA GLY A 59 -19.67 8.21 -1.37
C GLY A 59 -19.52 7.11 -0.30
N HIS A 60 -19.95 5.86 -0.55
CA HIS A 60 -19.81 4.77 0.44
C HIS A 60 -18.42 4.14 0.47
N GLU A 61 -17.71 4.14 -0.66
CA GLU A 61 -16.35 3.59 -0.82
C GLU A 61 -15.32 4.69 -1.11
N SER A 62 -15.68 5.93 -0.82
CA SER A 62 -14.80 7.10 -0.99
C SER A 62 -13.99 7.33 0.28
N PHE A 63 -12.69 7.53 0.12
CA PHE A 63 -11.81 7.97 1.18
C PHE A 63 -12.05 9.45 1.45
N ASP A 64 -12.34 9.78 2.71
CA ASP A 64 -12.42 11.15 3.20
C ASP A 64 -11.22 11.42 4.13
N GLY A 65 -10.25 12.17 3.63
CA GLY A 65 -9.01 12.48 4.33
C GLY A 65 -7.90 12.98 3.40
N GLU A 66 -6.67 13.00 3.92
CA GLU A 66 -5.51 13.56 3.21
C GLU A 66 -4.49 12.48 2.83
N LEU A 67 -4.03 12.52 1.57
CA LEU A 67 -2.90 11.72 1.09
C LEU A 67 -1.70 12.62 0.86
N ALA A 68 -0.75 12.61 1.79
CA ALA A 68 0.45 13.46 1.66
C ALA A 68 1.41 13.01 0.54
N ARG A 69 1.42 11.70 0.20
CA ARG A 69 2.26 11.11 -0.86
C ARG A 69 1.81 9.69 -1.20
N LEU A 70 1.85 9.36 -2.50
CA LEU A 70 1.72 8.00 -3.03
C LEU A 70 3.01 7.64 -3.78
N LEU A 71 3.57 6.45 -3.48
CA LEU A 71 4.76 5.91 -4.15
C LEU A 71 4.45 4.50 -4.63
N ILE A 72 4.85 4.18 -5.86
CA ILE A 72 4.60 2.88 -6.50
C ILE A 72 5.91 2.41 -7.12
N TRP A 73 6.22 1.12 -6.94
CA TRP A 73 7.38 0.46 -7.51
C TRP A 73 6.92 -0.66 -8.45
N ASP A 74 7.70 -0.90 -9.50
CA ASP A 74 7.49 -1.98 -10.48
C ASP A 74 7.96 -3.36 -9.97
N ARG A 75 8.58 -3.40 -8.78
CA ARG A 75 9.05 -4.61 -8.11
C ARG A 75 8.86 -4.51 -6.60
N PRO A 76 8.83 -5.64 -5.86
CA PRO A 76 8.98 -5.60 -4.42
C PRO A 76 10.31 -4.95 -4.02
N LEU A 77 10.23 -4.06 -3.05
CA LEU A 77 11.41 -3.60 -2.33
C LEU A 77 11.94 -4.70 -1.41
N SER A 78 13.26 -4.85 -1.40
CA SER A 78 13.92 -5.64 -0.36
C SER A 78 13.67 -5.03 1.02
N ASN A 79 13.88 -5.81 2.09
CA ASN A 79 13.70 -5.32 3.46
C ASN A 79 14.53 -4.06 3.75
N LYS A 80 15.78 -4.01 3.26
CA LYS A 80 16.69 -2.87 3.44
C LYS A 80 16.21 -1.63 2.68
N GLU A 81 15.72 -1.79 1.45
CA GLU A 81 15.15 -0.68 0.67
C GLU A 81 13.88 -0.15 1.33
N PHE A 82 13.00 -1.05 1.76
CA PHE A 82 11.75 -0.69 2.42
C PHE A 82 11.99 0.05 3.74
N GLU A 83 12.92 -0.43 4.57
CA GLU A 83 13.31 0.24 5.81
C GLU A 83 13.83 1.66 5.55
N LYS A 84 14.65 1.84 4.51
CA LYS A 84 15.17 3.17 4.12
C LYS A 84 14.04 4.11 3.70
N VAL A 85 13.10 3.62 2.88
CA VAL A 85 11.93 4.40 2.45
C VAL A 85 11.05 4.77 3.64
N LEU A 86 10.73 3.81 4.51
CA LEU A 86 9.89 4.04 5.68
C LEU A 86 10.53 5.08 6.62
N SER A 87 11.83 4.96 6.86
CA SER A 87 12.59 5.90 7.70
C SER A 87 12.60 7.31 7.12
N PHE A 88 12.79 7.42 5.80
CA PHE A 88 12.71 8.69 5.08
C PHE A 88 11.32 9.32 5.22
N LEU A 89 10.24 8.58 4.94
CA LEU A 89 8.87 9.09 5.02
C LEU A 89 8.51 9.52 6.44
N LYS A 90 8.84 8.70 7.45
CA LYS A 90 8.63 9.06 8.86
C LYS A 90 9.32 10.37 9.23
N LYS A 91 10.57 10.56 8.79
CA LYS A 91 11.32 11.80 9.03
C LYS A 91 10.70 12.98 8.28
N THR A 92 10.35 12.81 7.00
CA THR A 92 9.75 13.87 6.17
C THR A 92 8.45 14.40 6.75
N TYR A 93 7.60 13.51 7.27
CA TYR A 93 6.28 13.86 7.79
C TYR A 93 6.21 13.93 9.32
N ALA A 94 7.36 13.99 9.99
CA ALA A 94 7.48 14.10 11.46
C ALA A 94 6.63 13.07 12.23
N LEU A 95 6.56 11.83 11.75
CA LEU A 95 5.75 10.78 12.37
C LEU A 95 6.45 10.24 13.61
N SER A 96 5.84 10.43 14.78
CA SER A 96 6.37 9.92 16.05
C SER A 96 6.40 8.38 16.07
N PRO A 97 7.45 7.75 16.61
CA PRO A 97 7.42 6.32 16.92
C PRO A 97 6.27 6.04 17.90
N ARG A 98 5.52 4.95 17.67
CA ARG A 98 4.77 4.27 18.73
C ARG A 98 5.43 2.92 18.94
#